data_AF-E9AVG3-F1
#
_entry.id   AF-E9AVG3-F1
#
_cell.length_a   1.000
_cell.length_b   1.000
_cell.length_c   1.000
_cell.angle_alpha   90.00
_cell.angle_beta   90.00
_cell.angle_gamma   90.00
#
_symmetry.space_group_name_H-M   'P 1'
#
loop_
_entity.id
_entity.type
_entity.pdbx_description
1 polymer ?
#
loop_
_entity_poly.entity_id
_entity_poly.type
_entity_poly.pdbx_seq_one_letter_code
_entity_poly.pdbx_strand_id
1 'polypeptide(L)'
;MEEQLFQSDIADLGLSTLEALVREQHLQNARIEARLSVLEKRMSSLPLHTGLTTPKKLTCSDDDDGATRKTALSLDEVEAPGPNTSAGDLATLMCDYCFLFSHKCFPCPRCGREWYCSAACQRLRHRCHASRCGQQYLPQTRLQPRIAH
;
A
#
# COMPACT_ATOMS: atom_id res chain seq x y z
N MET A 1 -14.04 10.78 63.03
CA MET A 1 -12.59 11.09 62.95
C MET A 1 -11.90 10.05 62.06
N GLU A 2 -12.20 8.76 62.22
CA GLU A 2 -11.65 7.68 61.39
C GLU A 2 -11.96 7.80 59.89
N GLU A 3 -13.19 8.18 59.50
CA GLU A 3 -13.56 8.34 58.08
C GLU A 3 -12.72 9.40 57.33
N GLN A 4 -12.29 10.47 58.00
CA GLN A 4 -11.45 11.50 57.39
C GLN A 4 -10.01 11.01 57.18
N LEU A 5 -9.52 10.10 58.03
CA LEU A 5 -8.20 9.50 57.89
C LEU A 5 -8.16 8.58 56.66
N PHE A 6 -9.17 7.72 56.51
CA PHE A 6 -9.28 6.82 55.36
C PHE A 6 -9.42 7.58 54.03
N GLN A 7 -10.13 8.70 54.01
CA GLN A 7 -10.23 9.54 52.81
C GLN A 7 -8.89 10.19 52.43
N SER A 8 -8.06 10.56 53.42
CA SER A 8 -6.71 11.06 53.18
C SER A 8 -5.80 9.99 52.58
N ASP A 9 -5.81 8.78 53.16
CA ASP A 9 -4.98 7.67 52.68
C ASP A 9 -5.32 7.26 51.24
N ILE A 10 -6.62 7.29 50.88
CA ILE A 10 -7.07 7.02 49.51
C ILE A 10 -6.59 8.11 48.54
N ALA A 11 -6.66 9.38 48.95
CA ALA A 11 -6.20 10.50 48.14
C ALA A 11 -4.68 10.43 47.91
N ASP A 12 -3.90 10.13 48.95
CA ASP A 12 -2.44 10.02 48.89
C ASP A 12 -1.99 8.82 48.02
N LEU A 13 -2.70 7.69 48.11
CA LEU A 13 -2.47 6.54 47.23
C LEU A 13 -2.81 6.87 45.77
N GLY A 14 -3.90 7.63 45.55
CA GLY A 14 -4.28 8.11 44.22
C GLY A 14 -3.21 9.05 43.62
N LEU A 15 -2.69 9.97 44.43
CA LEU A 15 -1.67 10.93 44.01
C LEU A 15 -0.35 10.23 43.63
N SER A 16 0.12 9.31 44.48
CA SER A 16 1.35 8.56 44.23
C SER A 16 1.25 7.67 42.99
N THR A 17 0.08 7.07 42.75
CA THR A 17 -0.20 6.29 41.54
C THR A 17 -0.15 7.17 40.29
N LEU A 18 -0.79 8.34 40.35
CA LEU A 18 -0.78 9.29 39.23
C LEU A 18 0.63 9.78 38.91
N GLU A 19 1.43 10.13 39.92
CA GLU A 19 2.81 10.53 39.72
C GLU A 19 3.67 9.44 39.07
N ALA A 20 3.48 8.17 39.48
CA ALA A 20 4.17 7.04 38.88
C ALA A 20 3.81 6.89 37.39
N LEU A 21 2.53 7.03 37.05
CA LEU A 21 2.07 7.00 35.66
C LEU A 21 2.64 8.15 34.83
N VAL A 22 2.70 9.37 35.39
CA VAL A 22 3.29 10.52 34.70
C VAL A 22 4.78 10.30 34.43
N ARG A 23 5.52 9.76 35.41
CA ARG A 23 6.94 9.42 35.25
C ARG A 23 7.16 8.37 34.16
N GLU A 24 6.35 7.30 34.15
CA GLU A 24 6.42 6.27 33.13
C GLU A 24 6.06 6.81 31.74
N GLN A 25 5.01 7.62 31.64
CA GLN A 25 4.61 8.25 30.38
C GLN A 25 5.73 9.14 29.81
N HIS A 26 6.42 9.89 30.68
CA HIS A 26 7.54 10.72 30.26
C HIS A 26 8.70 9.88 29.70
N LEU A 27 9.02 8.76 30.35
CA LEU A 27 10.04 7.82 29.86
C LEU A 27 9.64 7.19 28.52
N GLN A 28 8.37 6.83 28.34
CA GLN A 28 7.87 6.30 27.07
C GLN A 28 7.97 7.34 25.96
N ASN A 29 7.59 8.59 26.22
CA ASN A 29 7.70 9.69 25.26
C ASN A 29 9.16 9.91 24.85
N ALA A 30 10.10 9.97 25.81
CA ALA A 30 11.51 10.13 25.51
C ALA A 30 12.07 8.99 24.62
N ARG A 31 11.62 7.73 24.85
CA ARG A 31 11.98 6.59 24.00
C ARG A 31 11.44 6.73 22.58
N ILE A 32 10.20 7.19 22.43
CA ILE A 32 9.58 7.39 21.12
C ILE A 32 10.31 8.50 20.37
N GLU A 33 10.58 9.63 21.00
CA GLU A 33 11.32 10.75 20.42
C GLU A 33 12.72 10.33 19.94
N ALA A 34 13.43 9.53 20.75
CA ALA A 34 14.72 8.99 20.33
C ALA A 34 14.61 8.11 19.07
N ARG A 35 13.58 7.26 18.98
CA ARG A 35 13.32 6.43 17.79
C ARG A 35 12.96 7.27 16.57
N LEU A 36 12.14 8.31 16.74
CA LEU A 36 11.79 9.24 15.67
C LEU A 36 13.03 9.97 15.15
N SER A 37 13.90 10.46 16.04
CA SER A 37 15.16 11.11 15.65
C SER A 37 16.06 10.19 14.83
N VAL A 38 16.14 8.90 15.17
CA VAL A 38 16.90 7.92 14.37
C VAL A 38 16.27 7.73 12.98
N LEU A 39 14.94 7.65 12.89
CA LEU A 39 14.24 7.52 11.62
C LEU A 39 14.41 8.76 10.73
N GLU A 40 14.30 9.96 11.31
CA GLU A 40 14.53 11.23 10.59
C GLU A 40 15.94 11.31 10.03
N LYS A 41 16.95 10.93 10.81
CA LYS A 41 18.34 10.85 10.33
C LYS A 41 18.50 9.88 9.17
N ARG A 42 17.87 8.70 9.26
CA ARG A 42 17.89 7.71 8.17
C ARG A 42 17.21 8.25 6.93
N MET A 43 16.03 8.86 7.06
CA MET A 43 15.32 9.47 5.94
C MET A 43 16.14 10.57 5.28
N SER A 44 16.86 11.38 6.07
CA SER A 44 17.73 12.45 5.57
C SER A 44 19.00 11.91 4.90
N SER A 45 19.44 10.70 5.26
CA SER A 45 20.62 10.05 4.66
C SER A 45 20.28 9.12 3.50
N LEU A 46 18.99 8.92 3.18
CA LEU A 46 18.60 8.16 2.00
C LEU A 46 18.89 9.03 0.75
N PRO A 47 19.64 8.51 -0.23
CA PRO A 47 19.81 9.20 -1.49
C PRO A 47 18.43 9.35 -2.16
N LEU A 48 18.00 10.60 -2.33
CA LEU A 48 16.97 10.93 -3.29
C LEU A 48 17.52 10.56 -4.66
N HIS A 49 17.15 9.40 -5.19
CA HIS A 49 17.28 9.11 -6.61
C HIS A 49 16.28 9.98 -7.38
N THR A 50 16.56 11.28 -7.45
CA THR A 50 16.03 12.17 -8.46
C THR A 50 16.66 11.79 -9.79
N GLY A 51 15.87 11.13 -10.63
CA GLY A 51 15.92 11.32 -12.08
C GLY A 51 16.95 10.50 -12.87
N LEU A 52 16.40 9.68 -13.78
CA LEU A 52 16.83 9.54 -15.16
C LEU A 52 18.30 9.19 -15.40
N THR A 53 18.59 7.89 -15.56
CA THR A 53 19.58 7.49 -16.55
C THR A 53 19.01 6.40 -17.45
N THR A 54 19.08 6.70 -18.74
CA THR A 54 18.62 5.94 -19.91
C THR A 54 19.13 4.49 -19.92
N PRO A 55 18.35 3.51 -20.42
CA PRO A 55 18.86 2.16 -20.62
C PRO A 55 19.91 2.14 -21.74
N LYS A 56 21.15 1.78 -21.38
CA LYS A 56 22.22 1.45 -22.31
C LYS A 56 21.83 0.17 -23.06
N LYS A 57 21.68 0.29 -24.37
CA LYS A 57 21.43 -0.78 -25.33
C LYS A 57 22.60 -1.77 -25.28
N LEU A 58 22.39 -2.93 -24.64
CA LEU A 58 23.27 -4.09 -24.76
C LEU A 58 22.65 -5.01 -25.83
N THR A 59 23.17 -4.90 -27.04
CA THR A 59 23.02 -5.89 -28.11
C THR A 59 23.86 -7.12 -27.74
N CYS A 60 23.21 -8.26 -27.51
CA CYS A 60 23.83 -9.57 -27.70
C CYS A 60 23.17 -10.21 -28.93
N SER A 61 24.00 -10.44 -29.93
CA SER A 61 23.75 -11.23 -31.13
C SER A 61 24.00 -12.68 -30.76
N ASP A 62 23.06 -13.57 -31.06
CA ASP A 62 23.32 -15.01 -31.19
C ASP A 62 22.51 -15.51 -32.39
N ASP A 63 23.20 -15.71 -33.51
CA ASP A 63 22.80 -16.59 -34.59
C ASP A 63 23.09 -18.04 -34.14
N ASP A 64 22.10 -18.93 -34.13
CA ASP A 64 22.36 -20.35 -34.40
C ASP A 64 21.11 -21.08 -34.93
N ASP A 65 21.40 -21.96 -35.88
CA ASP A 65 20.55 -22.61 -36.87
C ASP A 65 20.10 -24.02 -36.38
N GLY A 66 19.09 -24.62 -37.02
CA GLY A 66 18.97 -26.09 -37.02
C GLY A 66 17.69 -26.75 -36.46
N ALA A 67 16.63 -26.71 -37.27
CA ALA A 67 15.92 -27.87 -37.81
C ALA A 67 15.10 -28.89 -36.92
N THR A 68 13.82 -28.99 -37.33
CA THR A 68 13.04 -30.21 -37.71
C THR A 68 11.95 -30.82 -36.81
N ARG A 69 10.77 -30.97 -37.47
CA ARG A 69 9.71 -32.01 -37.39
C ARG A 69 8.45 -31.79 -36.53
N LYS A 70 7.43 -31.26 -37.24
CA LYS A 70 6.05 -31.76 -37.43
C LYS A 70 5.44 -32.68 -36.35
N THR A 71 4.30 -32.25 -35.80
CA THR A 71 3.09 -33.10 -35.77
C THR A 71 1.85 -32.22 -35.84
N ALA A 72 0.95 -32.58 -36.76
CA ALA A 72 -0.34 -31.94 -36.99
C ALA A 72 -1.41 -32.57 -36.08
N LEU A 73 -2.28 -31.76 -35.51
CA LEU A 73 -3.69 -32.11 -35.25
C LEU A 73 -4.55 -30.83 -35.40
N SER A 74 -5.61 -30.98 -36.19
CA SER A 74 -6.60 -30.00 -36.61
C SER A 74 -7.77 -29.94 -35.63
N LEU A 75 -8.34 -28.75 -35.41
CA LEU A 75 -9.79 -28.52 -35.41
C LEU A 75 -10.11 -27.01 -35.54
N ASP A 76 -10.75 -26.64 -36.65
CA ASP A 76 -11.61 -25.45 -36.89
C ASP A 76 -12.71 -25.34 -35.81
N GLU A 77 -13.32 -24.23 -35.38
CA GLU A 77 -13.53 -22.80 -35.72
C GLU A 77 -13.65 -22.09 -34.33
N VAL A 78 -13.50 -20.78 -34.10
CA VAL A 78 -14.38 -19.66 -34.48
C VAL A 78 -13.62 -18.35 -34.24
N GLU A 79 -13.70 -17.46 -35.22
CA GLU A 79 -13.16 -16.10 -35.22
C GLU A 79 -13.85 -15.20 -34.18
N ALA A 80 -13.07 -14.53 -33.32
CA ALA A 80 -13.54 -13.40 -32.52
C ALA A 80 -12.44 -12.32 -32.46
N PRO A 81 -12.77 -11.03 -32.54
CA PRO A 81 -11.81 -9.97 -32.86
C PRO A 81 -10.80 -9.77 -31.73
N GLY A 82 -9.52 -9.73 -32.10
CA GLY A 82 -8.40 -9.68 -31.16
C GLY A 82 -8.43 -8.45 -30.24
N PRO A 83 -7.90 -8.56 -29.01
CA PRO A 83 -7.46 -7.38 -28.30
C PRO A 83 -6.14 -6.99 -28.95
N ASN A 84 -6.17 -5.89 -29.69
CA ASN A 84 -4.99 -5.19 -30.14
C ASN A 84 -3.99 -5.10 -28.98
N THR A 85 -2.95 -5.92 -29.04
CA THR A 85 -1.77 -5.82 -28.18
C THR A 85 -1.01 -4.58 -28.62
N SER A 86 -1.57 -3.43 -28.25
CA SER A 86 -0.79 -2.27 -27.90
C SER A 86 0.04 -2.68 -26.70
N ALA A 87 1.23 -3.21 -26.99
CA ALA A 87 2.35 -3.26 -26.06
C ALA A 87 2.74 -1.82 -25.70
N GLY A 88 1.84 -1.12 -25.01
CA GLY A 88 2.20 0.01 -24.19
C GLY A 88 2.93 -0.57 -23.01
N ASP A 89 4.14 -0.06 -22.79
CA ASP A 89 5.00 -0.37 -21.66
C ASP A 89 4.19 -0.87 -20.46
N LEU A 90 4.41 -2.13 -20.07
CA LEU A 90 3.84 -2.72 -18.86
C LEU A 90 4.40 -1.91 -17.68
N ALA A 91 3.80 -0.75 -17.43
CA ALA A 91 4.01 0.04 -16.24
C ALA A 91 3.81 -0.95 -15.10
N THR A 92 4.85 -1.19 -14.32
CA THR A 92 4.76 -2.15 -13.24
C THR A 92 3.74 -1.61 -12.26
N LEU A 93 2.59 -2.26 -12.16
CA LEU A 93 1.49 -1.80 -11.32
C LEU A 93 1.73 -2.28 -9.89
N MET A 94 1.44 -1.41 -8.93
CA MET A 94 1.58 -1.71 -7.52
C MET A 94 0.35 -2.46 -7.02
N CYS A 95 0.56 -3.54 -6.28
CA CYS A 95 -0.52 -4.26 -5.63
C CYS A 95 -1.14 -3.40 -4.51
N ASP A 96 -2.44 -3.22 -4.57
CA ASP A 96 -3.23 -2.42 -3.64
C ASP A 96 -3.29 -2.99 -2.20
N TYR A 97 -2.98 -4.27 -2.03
CA TYR A 97 -2.95 -4.92 -0.72
C TYR A 97 -1.56 -4.95 -0.10
N CYS A 98 -0.55 -5.46 -0.83
CA CYS A 98 0.80 -5.66 -0.29
C CYS A 98 1.80 -4.57 -0.70
N PHE A 99 1.39 -3.61 -1.53
CA PHE A 99 2.21 -2.49 -2.01
C PHE A 99 3.49 -2.89 -2.77
N LEU A 100 3.57 -4.13 -3.24
CA LEU A 100 4.66 -4.59 -4.10
C LEU A 100 4.33 -4.33 -5.56
N PHE A 101 5.33 -3.85 -6.30
CA PHE A 101 5.29 -3.73 -7.75
C PHE A 101 5.36 -5.11 -8.40
N SER A 102 4.43 -5.42 -9.32
CA SER A 102 4.44 -6.66 -10.08
C SER A 102 3.93 -6.45 -11.50
N HIS A 103 4.59 -7.08 -12.47
CA HIS A 103 4.12 -7.13 -13.86
C HIS A 103 2.86 -8.00 -14.04
N LYS A 104 2.51 -8.79 -13.02
CA LYS A 104 1.35 -9.71 -13.04
C LYS A 104 0.18 -9.18 -12.22
N CYS A 105 0.15 -7.89 -11.91
CA CYS A 105 -1.01 -7.30 -11.28
C CYS A 105 -2.22 -7.36 -12.22
N PHE A 106 -3.37 -7.74 -11.69
CA PHE A 106 -4.64 -7.77 -12.43
C PHE A 106 -5.67 -6.87 -11.75
N PRO A 107 -6.57 -6.24 -12.52
CA PRO A 107 -7.57 -5.34 -11.96
C PRO A 107 -8.71 -6.10 -11.29
N CYS A 108 -9.39 -5.46 -10.35
CA CYS A 108 -10.63 -5.96 -9.76
C CYS A 108 -11.68 -6.18 -10.87
N PRO A 109 -12.25 -7.39 -11.02
CA PRO A 109 -13.14 -7.71 -12.13
C PRO A 109 -14.48 -6.96 -12.08
N ARG A 110 -14.85 -6.43 -10.90
CA ARG A 110 -16.12 -5.70 -10.71
C ARG A 110 -16.01 -4.21 -11.01
N CYS A 111 -14.89 -3.58 -10.69
CA CYS A 111 -14.77 -2.12 -10.77
C CYS A 111 -13.57 -1.62 -11.56
N GLY A 112 -12.59 -2.48 -11.85
CA GLY A 112 -11.35 -2.10 -12.55
C GLY A 112 -10.45 -1.11 -11.83
N ARG A 113 -10.80 -0.67 -10.61
CA ARG A 113 -10.13 0.46 -9.91
C ARG A 113 -8.99 0.06 -8.99
N GLU A 114 -8.93 -1.20 -8.59
CA GLU A 114 -7.88 -1.72 -7.72
C GLU A 114 -7.13 -2.85 -8.42
N TRP A 115 -5.85 -3.00 -8.13
CA TRP A 115 -4.94 -3.94 -8.77
C TRP A 115 -4.30 -4.90 -7.77
N TYR A 116 -4.25 -6.19 -8.08
CA TYR A 116 -3.74 -7.21 -7.16
C TYR A 116 -2.71 -8.11 -7.83
N CYS A 117 -1.64 -8.44 -7.12
CA CYS A 117 -0.61 -9.37 -7.63
C CYS A 117 -1.01 -10.86 -7.51
N SER A 118 -2.08 -11.17 -6.76
CA SER A 118 -2.59 -12.53 -6.57
C SER A 118 -4.05 -12.53 -6.11
N ALA A 119 -4.76 -13.64 -6.34
CA ALA A 119 -6.12 -13.85 -5.81
C ALA A 119 -6.17 -13.80 -4.27
N ALA A 120 -5.08 -14.14 -3.58
CA ALA A 120 -4.99 -14.02 -2.13
C ALA A 120 -5.02 -12.55 -1.68
N CYS A 121 -4.23 -11.69 -2.32
CA CYS A 121 -4.22 -10.24 -2.06
C CYS A 121 -5.60 -9.61 -2.30
N GLN A 122 -6.27 -10.01 -3.38
CA GLN A 122 -7.63 -9.58 -3.68
C GLN A 122 -8.62 -9.96 -2.55
N ARG A 123 -8.60 -11.21 -2.10
CA ARG A 123 -9.48 -11.70 -1.03
C ARG A 123 -9.22 -10.98 0.30
N LEU A 124 -7.95 -10.73 0.64
CA LEU A 124 -7.59 -10.06 1.89
C LEU A 124 -8.05 -8.59 1.90
N ARG A 125 -7.94 -7.87 0.77
CA ARG A 125 -8.43 -6.49 0.66
C ARG A 125 -9.95 -6.38 0.48
N HIS A 126 -10.62 -7.46 0.08
CA HIS A 126 -12.05 -7.44 -0.26
C HIS A 126 -12.92 -6.78 0.80
N ARG A 127 -12.68 -7.02 2.10
CA ARG A 127 -13.50 -6.43 3.18
C ARG A 127 -13.46 -4.90 3.19
N CYS A 128 -12.29 -4.32 2.98
CA CYS A 128 -12.12 -2.85 2.91
C CYS A 128 -12.58 -2.28 1.56
N HIS A 129 -12.41 -3.06 0.49
CA HIS A 129 -12.78 -2.66 -0.86
C HIS A 129 -14.30 -2.71 -1.11
N ALA A 130 -15.01 -3.68 -0.51
CA ALA A 130 -16.38 -4.04 -0.87
C ALA A 130 -17.36 -2.87 -0.83
N SER A 131 -17.24 -1.96 0.15
CA SER A 131 -18.12 -0.80 0.29
C SER A 131 -18.02 0.20 -0.87
N ARG A 132 -16.89 0.24 -1.57
CA ARG A 132 -16.59 1.16 -2.68
C ARG A 132 -16.50 0.45 -4.04
N CYS A 133 -16.62 -0.88 -4.02
CA CYS A 133 -16.56 -1.72 -5.21
C CYS A 133 -17.82 -1.50 -6.07
N GLY A 134 -17.66 -0.97 -7.28
CA GLY A 134 -18.76 -0.73 -8.21
C GLY A 134 -19.54 0.58 -8.01
N GLN A 135 -19.26 1.36 -6.96
CA GLN A 135 -19.85 2.70 -6.83
C GLN A 135 -19.37 3.61 -7.96
N GLN A 136 -20.27 4.32 -8.64
CA GLN A 136 -19.87 5.34 -9.61
C GLN A 136 -19.14 6.46 -8.85
N TYR A 137 -17.98 6.87 -9.35
CA TYR A 137 -17.23 7.98 -8.75
C TYR A 137 -18.02 9.25 -9.06
N LEU A 138 -18.84 9.72 -8.12
CA LEU A 138 -19.31 11.10 -8.17
C LEU A 138 -18.11 11.95 -7.77
N PRO A 139 -17.57 12.78 -8.68
CA PRO A 139 -16.57 13.75 -8.27
C PRO A 139 -17.20 14.60 -7.18
N GLN A 140 -16.60 14.61 -5.99
CA GLN A 140 -17.03 15.47 -4.90
C GLN A 140 -16.93 16.92 -5.36
N THR A 141 -18.02 17.47 -5.89
CA THR A 141 -18.18 18.89 -6.12
C THR A 141 -18.18 19.55 -4.75
N ARG A 142 -17.02 20.10 -4.40
CA ARG A 142 -16.73 21.11 -3.38
C ARG A 142 -17.95 21.51 -2.54
N LEU A 143 -18.09 20.90 -1.37
CA LEU A 143 -18.81 21.54 -0.26
C LEU A 143 -17.97 22.74 0.18
N GLN A 144 -18.23 23.92 -0.38
CA GLN A 144 -17.74 25.16 0.21
C GLN A 144 -18.61 25.47 1.43
N PRO A 145 -18.02 25.67 2.62
CA PRO A 145 -18.76 26.22 3.74
C PRO A 145 -19.04 27.69 3.43
N ARG A 146 -20.32 28.05 3.26
CA ARG A 146 -20.76 29.44 3.33
C ARG A 146 -20.54 29.93 4.75
N ILE A 147 -19.43 30.64 4.97
CA ILE A 147 -19.27 31.47 6.16
C ILE A 147 -20.17 32.68 5.94
N ALA A 148 -21.26 32.76 6.71
CA ALA A 148 -22.07 33.97 6.81
C ALA A 148 -21.36 34.94 7.76
N HIS A 149 -21.13 36.16 7.30
CA HIS A 149 -20.74 37.30 8.13
C HIS A 149 -21.97 38.10 8.52
#